data_AF-A0AAD7FYZ9-F1
#
_entry.id   AF-A0AAD7FYZ9-F1
#
_cell.length_a   1.000
_cell.length_b   1.000
_cell.length_c   1.000
_cell.angle_alpha   90.00
_cell.angle_beta   90.00
_cell.angle_gamma   90.00
#
_symmetry.space_group_name_H-M   'P 1'
#
loop_
_entity.id
_entity.type
_entity.pdbx_description
1 polymer ?
#
loop_
_entity_poly.entity_id
_entity_poly.type
_entity_poly.pdbx_seq_one_letter_code
_entity_poly.pdbx_strand_id
1 'polypeptide(L)'
;RATLRKEIMSWRVWQFDRFPGLQKDFVGGDPDAPQKEKLWLPSELNEPARAVSGMQELAAIEYELRKGQAYDALADVRTAIKTFNFNVAFKIVQVQGQSANTRAQNFLRTLANDRLIAADGYRRARDALLRLGLLPTDTCLAALANEDLYAKNTRDSPKMGESGDVDPWFWTRTTDPLGTNRTVAVDRVKWFRDRAKRDRAVEQKETVEAEFGRTIKSFTQSATAWKTL
;
A
#
# COMPACT_ATOMS: atom_id res chain seq x y z
N ARG A 1 -30.35 5.21 -8.74
CA ARG A 1 -30.95 5.21 -7.38
C ARG A 1 -32.09 4.21 -7.27
N ALA A 2 -33.12 4.27 -8.13
CA ALA A 2 -34.21 3.30 -8.11
C ALA A 2 -33.77 1.84 -8.34
N THR A 3 -32.82 1.59 -9.25
CA THR A 3 -32.25 0.25 -9.50
C THR A 3 -31.52 -0.31 -8.28
N LEU A 4 -30.60 0.47 -7.70
CA LEU A 4 -29.87 0.11 -6.49
C LEU A 4 -30.82 -0.23 -5.33
N ARG A 5 -31.89 0.54 -5.15
CA ARG A 5 -32.89 0.27 -4.12
C ARG A 5 -33.59 -1.08 -4.35
N LYS A 6 -33.92 -1.42 -5.61
CA LYS A 6 -34.51 -2.72 -5.95
C LYS A 6 -33.55 -3.87 -5.62
N GLU A 7 -32.27 -3.71 -5.97
CA GLU A 7 -31.23 -4.70 -5.69
C GLU A 7 -31.03 -4.91 -4.19
N ILE A 8 -30.98 -3.83 -3.40
CA ILE A 8 -30.90 -3.91 -1.94
C ILE A 8 -32.11 -4.66 -1.40
N MET A 9 -33.32 -4.33 -1.84
CA MET A 9 -34.54 -5.01 -1.36
C MET A 9 -34.55 -6.49 -1.74
N SER A 10 -34.14 -6.86 -2.96
CA SER A 10 -34.01 -8.27 -3.33
C SER A 10 -33.00 -9.01 -2.46
N TRP A 11 -31.90 -8.34 -2.11
CA TRP A 11 -30.88 -8.91 -1.25
C TRP A 11 -31.39 -9.07 0.19
N ARG A 12 -32.17 -8.12 0.71
CA ARG A 12 -32.80 -8.20 2.04
C ARG A 12 -33.73 -9.40 2.18
N VAL A 13 -34.52 -9.69 1.16
CA VAL A 13 -35.41 -10.87 1.18
C VAL A 13 -34.59 -12.14 1.38
N TRP A 14 -33.49 -12.30 0.63
CA TRP A 14 -32.59 -13.43 0.79
C TRP A 14 -31.88 -13.44 2.15
N GLN A 15 -31.45 -12.27 2.64
CA GLN A 15 -30.77 -12.13 3.92
C GLN A 15 -31.66 -12.56 5.09
N PHE A 16 -32.94 -12.14 5.11
CA PHE A 16 -33.87 -12.49 6.19
C PHE A 16 -34.34 -13.94 6.13
N ASP A 17 -34.47 -14.52 4.93
CA ASP A 17 -34.74 -15.95 4.76
C ASP A 17 -33.62 -16.81 5.38
N ARG A 18 -32.36 -16.43 5.13
CA ARG A 18 -31.20 -17.17 5.66
C ARG A 18 -30.90 -16.84 7.13
N PHE A 19 -31.11 -15.60 7.56
CA PHE A 19 -30.80 -15.10 8.90
C PHE A 19 -31.98 -14.31 9.51
N PRO A 20 -33.01 -15.01 9.99
CA PRO A 20 -34.22 -14.36 10.53
C PRO A 20 -33.96 -13.51 11.78
N GLY A 21 -32.85 -13.76 12.50
CA GLY A 21 -32.44 -12.99 13.67
C GLY A 21 -32.21 -11.51 13.38
N LEU A 22 -31.78 -11.15 12.16
CA LEU A 22 -31.51 -9.75 11.78
C LEU A 22 -32.78 -8.93 11.54
N GLN A 23 -33.93 -9.58 11.31
CA GLN A 23 -35.17 -8.87 11.03
C GLN A 23 -35.62 -8.03 12.23
N LYS A 24 -35.29 -8.46 13.46
CA LYS A 24 -35.70 -7.78 14.70
C LYS A 24 -34.99 -6.44 14.90
N ASP A 25 -33.74 -6.33 14.46
CA ASP A 25 -32.90 -5.15 14.65
C ASP A 25 -32.91 -4.22 13.43
N PHE A 26 -33.65 -4.57 12.37
CA PHE A 26 -33.71 -3.79 11.15
C PHE A 26 -34.56 -2.53 11.31
N VAL A 27 -33.90 -1.37 11.31
CA VAL A 27 -34.54 -0.06 11.13
C VAL A 27 -34.42 0.30 9.65
N GLY A 28 -35.55 0.46 8.96
CA GLY A 28 -35.59 0.75 7.53
C GLY A 28 -34.72 1.96 7.14
N GLY A 29 -33.96 1.84 6.06
CA GLY A 29 -33.11 2.90 5.53
C GLY A 29 -33.89 4.04 4.85
N ASP A 30 -33.24 5.20 4.75
CA ASP A 30 -33.78 6.36 4.02
C ASP A 30 -33.97 6.04 2.52
N PRO A 31 -35.19 6.16 1.96
CA PRO A 31 -35.48 5.87 0.56
C PRO A 31 -34.68 6.71 -0.43
N ASP A 32 -34.28 7.93 -0.05
CA ASP A 32 -33.61 8.88 -0.95
C ASP A 32 -32.09 8.70 -1.02
N ALA A 33 -31.51 7.96 -0.06
CA ALA A 33 -30.09 7.70 0.05
C ALA A 33 -29.74 6.20 0.19
N PRO A 34 -30.10 5.34 -0.79
CA PRO A 34 -29.85 3.89 -0.72
C PRO A 34 -28.37 3.54 -0.58
N GLN A 35 -27.46 4.37 -1.12
CA GLN A 35 -26.01 4.19 -0.97
C GLN A 35 -25.47 4.37 0.47
N LYS A 36 -26.27 4.90 1.40
CA LYS A 36 -25.90 4.99 2.82
C LYS A 36 -26.51 3.88 3.67
N GLU A 37 -27.33 3.01 3.07
CA GLU A 37 -27.98 1.94 3.80
C GLU A 37 -26.94 0.92 4.29
N LYS A 38 -26.90 0.71 5.61
CA LYS A 38 -26.00 -0.26 6.23
C LYS A 38 -26.43 -1.66 5.82
N LEU A 39 -25.53 -2.45 5.24
CA LEU A 39 -25.89 -3.79 4.73
C LEU A 39 -26.01 -4.81 5.86
N TRP A 40 -25.40 -4.63 7.03
CA TRP A 40 -25.37 -5.63 8.11
C TRP A 40 -24.60 -6.88 7.70
N LEU A 41 -23.41 -6.66 7.13
CA LEU A 41 -22.44 -7.72 6.89
C LEU A 41 -21.84 -8.19 8.23
N PRO A 42 -21.31 -9.42 8.32
CA PRO A 42 -20.63 -9.90 9.52
C PRO A 42 -19.55 -8.93 10.06
N SER A 43 -18.81 -8.27 9.17
CA SER A 43 -17.82 -7.25 9.54
C SER A 43 -18.39 -6.01 10.23
N GLU A 44 -19.68 -5.74 10.09
CA GLU A 44 -20.37 -4.60 10.69
C GLU A 44 -21.08 -4.93 12.02
N LEU A 45 -21.06 -6.20 12.41
CA LEU A 45 -21.61 -6.73 13.65
C LEU A 45 -20.49 -7.01 14.63
N ASN A 46 -20.75 -6.73 15.91
CA ASN A 46 -19.84 -7.12 16.99
C ASN A 46 -19.82 -8.64 17.15
N GLU A 47 -18.73 -9.18 17.68
CA GLU A 47 -18.56 -10.62 17.94
C GLU A 47 -19.75 -11.31 18.65
N PRO A 48 -20.32 -10.77 19.74
CA PRO A 48 -21.50 -11.39 20.37
C PRO A 48 -22.75 -11.34 19.49
N ALA A 49 -22.94 -10.28 18.71
CA ALA A 49 -24.09 -10.16 17.81
C ALA A 49 -23.99 -11.15 16.63
N ARG A 50 -22.77 -11.46 16.17
CA ARG A 50 -22.52 -12.52 15.17
C ARG A 50 -22.92 -13.90 15.71
N ALA A 51 -22.62 -14.18 16.98
CA ALA A 51 -22.97 -15.43 17.63
C ALA A 51 -24.47 -15.63 17.77
N VAL A 52 -25.19 -14.60 18.20
CA VAL A 52 -26.65 -14.65 18.31
C VAL A 52 -27.31 -14.81 16.93
N SER A 53 -26.71 -14.23 15.89
CA SER A 53 -27.23 -14.28 14.52
C SER A 53 -26.82 -15.55 13.74
N GLY A 54 -25.96 -16.42 14.31
CA GLY A 54 -25.44 -17.61 13.63
C GLY A 54 -24.53 -17.30 12.43
N MET A 55 -23.84 -16.14 12.43
CA MET A 55 -23.05 -15.66 11.30
C MET A 55 -21.56 -16.02 11.37
N GLN A 56 -21.12 -16.90 12.28
CA GLN A 56 -19.70 -17.24 12.42
C GLN A 56 -19.07 -17.80 11.15
N GLU A 57 -19.71 -18.76 10.49
CA GLU A 57 -19.17 -19.36 9.26
C GLU A 57 -19.08 -18.33 8.13
N LEU A 58 -20.10 -17.46 8.03
CA LEU A 58 -20.12 -16.38 7.06
C LEU A 58 -19.04 -15.34 7.36
N ALA A 59 -18.74 -15.08 8.62
CA ALA A 59 -17.66 -14.19 9.04
C ALA A 59 -16.29 -14.72 8.62
N ALA A 60 -16.06 -16.04 8.68
CA ALA A 60 -14.84 -16.67 8.20
C ALA A 60 -14.70 -16.55 6.67
N ILE A 61 -15.79 -16.73 5.92
CA ILE A 61 -15.81 -16.53 4.47
C ILE A 61 -15.55 -15.06 4.12
N GLU A 62 -16.24 -14.13 4.82
CA GLU A 62 -16.02 -12.70 4.62
C GLU A 62 -14.56 -12.33 4.93
N TYR A 63 -13.95 -12.89 5.97
CA TYR A 63 -12.56 -12.62 6.32
C TYR A 63 -11.61 -12.93 5.15
N GLU A 64 -11.71 -14.11 4.53
CA GLU A 64 -10.87 -14.45 3.38
C GLU A 64 -11.14 -13.56 2.15
N LEU A 65 -12.41 -13.22 1.89
CA LEU A 65 -12.77 -12.29 0.82
C LEU A 65 -12.20 -10.88 1.07
N ARG A 66 -12.28 -10.38 2.31
CA ARG A 66 -11.73 -9.07 2.70
C ARG A 66 -10.20 -9.05 2.66
N LYS A 67 -9.56 -10.17 2.98
CA LYS A 67 -8.11 -10.35 2.84
C LYS A 67 -7.69 -10.25 1.37
N GLY A 68 -8.39 -10.93 0.47
CA GLY A 68 -8.19 -10.76 -0.98
C GLY A 68 -8.40 -9.31 -1.42
N GLN A 69 -9.52 -8.71 -1.03
CA GLN A 69 -9.82 -7.29 -1.31
C GLN A 69 -8.73 -6.34 -0.81
N ALA A 70 -8.14 -6.61 0.36
CA ALA A 70 -7.07 -5.80 0.91
C ALA A 70 -5.79 -5.88 0.07
N TYR A 71 -5.42 -7.07 -0.43
CA TYR A 71 -4.28 -7.24 -1.33
C TYR A 71 -4.51 -6.56 -2.69
N ASP A 72 -5.71 -6.70 -3.27
CA ASP A 72 -6.08 -6.02 -4.51
C ASP A 72 -6.02 -4.50 -4.33
N ALA A 73 -6.58 -3.98 -3.24
CA ALA A 73 -6.53 -2.55 -2.92
C ALA A 73 -5.08 -2.05 -2.73
N LEU A 74 -4.18 -2.85 -2.14
CA LEU A 74 -2.76 -2.50 -2.07
C LEU A 74 -2.09 -2.47 -3.45
N ALA A 75 -2.46 -3.39 -4.35
CA ALA A 75 -1.98 -3.37 -5.73
C ALA A 75 -2.45 -2.11 -6.48
N ASP A 76 -3.69 -1.68 -6.24
CA ASP A 76 -4.23 -0.44 -6.78
C ASP A 76 -3.50 0.79 -6.22
N VAL A 77 -3.23 0.84 -4.91
CA VAL A 77 -2.43 1.91 -4.28
C VAL A 77 -1.06 2.00 -4.94
N ARG A 78 -0.35 0.88 -5.12
CA ARG A 78 0.96 0.88 -5.81
C ARG A 78 0.84 1.41 -7.22
N THR A 79 -0.19 1.00 -7.95
CA THR A 79 -0.40 1.41 -9.34
C THR A 79 -0.68 2.92 -9.41
N ALA A 80 -1.55 3.45 -8.55
CA ALA A 80 -1.83 4.88 -8.46
C ALA A 80 -0.57 5.70 -8.10
N ILE A 81 0.27 5.20 -7.19
CA ILE A 81 1.53 5.84 -6.83
C ILE A 81 2.49 5.86 -8.04
N LYS A 82 2.69 4.72 -8.71
CA LYS A 82 3.54 4.61 -9.90
C LYS A 82 3.07 5.54 -11.02
N THR A 83 1.77 5.55 -11.32
CA THR A 83 1.19 6.37 -12.39
C THR A 83 1.42 7.85 -12.14
N PHE A 84 1.17 8.34 -10.92
CA PHE A 84 1.46 9.73 -10.60
C PHE A 84 2.95 10.05 -10.66
N ASN A 85 3.83 9.19 -10.13
CA ASN A 85 5.28 9.45 -10.17
C ASN A 85 5.80 9.53 -11.61
N PHE A 86 5.31 8.66 -12.49
CA PHE A 86 5.60 8.71 -13.92
C PHE A 86 5.13 10.04 -14.54
N ASN A 87 3.91 10.48 -14.23
CA ASN A 87 3.35 11.72 -14.78
C ASN A 87 4.06 12.98 -14.24
N VAL A 88 4.55 12.96 -13.00
CA VAL A 88 5.39 14.04 -12.45
C VAL A 88 6.69 14.14 -13.25
N ALA A 89 7.38 13.02 -13.46
CA ALA A 89 8.60 12.99 -14.25
C ALA A 89 8.35 13.41 -15.71
N PHE A 90 7.26 12.95 -16.31
CA PHE A 90 6.84 13.35 -17.65
C PHE A 90 6.59 14.86 -17.75
N LYS A 91 5.87 15.44 -16.79
CA LYS A 91 5.59 16.89 -16.75
C LYS A 91 6.88 17.71 -16.73
N ILE A 92 7.84 17.33 -15.88
CA ILE A 92 9.13 18.04 -15.74
C ILE A 92 9.88 18.09 -17.08
N VAL A 93 9.86 16.99 -17.84
CA VAL A 93 10.65 16.89 -19.08
C VAL A 93 9.92 17.48 -20.29
N GLN A 94 8.60 17.28 -20.39
CA GLN A 94 7.88 17.46 -21.66
C GLN A 94 6.90 18.64 -21.69
N VAL A 95 6.54 19.22 -20.54
CA VAL A 95 5.48 20.25 -20.50
C VAL A 95 6.12 21.64 -20.45
N GLN A 96 5.91 22.41 -21.52
CA GLN A 96 6.33 23.81 -21.62
C GLN A 96 5.13 24.74 -21.91
N GLY A 97 5.23 26.00 -21.47
CA GLY A 97 4.18 27.00 -21.64
C GLY A 97 3.08 26.96 -20.58
N GLN A 98 2.36 28.08 -20.39
CA GLN A 98 1.39 28.23 -19.29
C GLN A 98 0.16 27.31 -19.42
N SER A 99 -0.50 27.29 -20.59
CA SER A 99 -1.74 26.50 -20.77
C SER A 99 -1.51 24.99 -20.62
N ALA A 100 -0.39 24.47 -21.14
CA ALA A 100 -0.02 23.07 -20.97
C ALA A 100 0.30 22.74 -19.50
N ASN A 101 0.96 23.65 -18.78
CA ASN A 101 1.22 23.51 -17.35
C ASN A 101 -0.07 23.44 -16.53
N THR A 102 -1.05 24.30 -16.80
CA THR A 102 -2.34 24.29 -16.08
C THR A 102 -3.09 22.97 -16.31
N ARG A 103 -3.11 22.47 -17.55
CA ARG A 103 -3.72 21.16 -17.87
C ARG A 103 -3.01 19.99 -17.18
N ALA A 104 -1.68 19.96 -17.23
CA ALA A 104 -0.88 18.95 -16.56
C ALA A 104 -1.07 18.98 -15.04
N GLN A 105 -1.15 20.17 -14.44
CA GLN A 105 -1.39 20.33 -13.01
C GLN A 105 -2.78 19.81 -12.59
N ASN A 106 -3.81 20.09 -13.40
CA ASN A 106 -5.15 19.54 -13.16
C ASN A 106 -5.15 18.02 -13.24
N PHE A 107 -4.45 17.44 -14.22
CA PHE A 107 -4.33 15.99 -14.34
C PHE A 107 -3.58 15.36 -13.15
N LEU A 108 -2.48 15.97 -12.70
CA LEU A 108 -1.77 15.53 -11.49
C LEU A 108 -2.64 15.60 -10.25
N ARG A 109 -3.53 16.60 -10.13
CA ARG A 109 -4.50 16.67 -9.03
C ARG A 109 -5.50 15.52 -9.07
N THR A 110 -5.97 15.13 -10.26
CA THR A 110 -6.81 13.93 -10.41
C THR A 110 -6.06 12.68 -9.94
N LEU A 111 -4.83 12.48 -10.40
CA LEU A 111 -4.01 11.34 -9.98
C LEU A 111 -3.68 11.34 -8.48
N ALA A 112 -3.55 12.52 -7.87
CA ALA A 112 -3.40 12.66 -6.41
C ALA A 112 -4.66 12.18 -5.68
N ASN A 113 -5.84 12.54 -6.18
CA ASN A 113 -7.11 12.05 -5.63
C ASN A 113 -7.26 10.53 -5.83
N ASP A 114 -6.86 9.99 -6.98
CA ASP A 114 -6.91 8.55 -7.25
C ASP A 114 -6.08 7.74 -6.24
N ARG A 115 -4.92 8.27 -5.82
CA ARG A 115 -4.11 7.68 -4.74
C ARG A 115 -4.85 7.61 -3.41
N LEU A 116 -5.54 8.70 -3.05
CA LEU A 116 -6.31 8.77 -1.81
C LEU A 116 -7.50 7.80 -1.86
N ILE A 117 -8.21 7.74 -2.98
CA ILE A 117 -9.33 6.82 -3.18
C ILE A 117 -8.87 5.36 -3.06
N ALA A 118 -7.73 5.00 -3.66
CA ALA A 118 -7.16 3.66 -3.54
C ALA A 118 -6.76 3.36 -2.09
N ALA A 119 -6.14 4.32 -1.39
CA ALA A 119 -5.76 4.19 0.01
C ALA A 119 -6.97 3.99 0.93
N ASP A 120 -8.05 4.74 0.69
CA ASP A 120 -9.31 4.62 1.43
C ASP A 120 -10.02 3.29 1.13
N GLY A 121 -9.83 2.73 -0.06
CA GLY A 121 -10.23 1.35 -0.38
C GLY A 121 -9.56 0.34 0.54
N TYR A 122 -8.23 0.43 0.68
CA TYR A 122 -7.47 -0.42 1.57
C TYR A 122 -7.87 -0.24 3.05
N ARG A 123 -8.01 1.01 3.51
CA ARG A 123 -8.41 1.31 4.90
C ARG A 123 -9.76 0.69 5.24
N ARG A 124 -10.76 0.83 4.36
CA ARG A 124 -12.08 0.21 4.55
C ARG A 124 -12.01 -1.31 4.64
N ALA A 125 -11.21 -1.96 3.77
CA ALA A 125 -11.01 -3.40 3.82
C ALA A 125 -10.31 -3.83 5.12
N ARG A 126 -9.29 -3.09 5.55
CA ARG A 126 -8.56 -3.34 6.80
C ARG A 126 -9.44 -3.15 8.03
N ASP A 127 -10.26 -2.11 8.07
CA ASP A 127 -11.18 -1.87 9.19
C ASP A 127 -12.22 -2.98 9.31
N ALA A 128 -12.70 -3.52 8.18
CA ALA A 128 -13.55 -4.70 8.18
C ALA A 128 -12.82 -5.94 8.72
N LEU A 129 -11.56 -6.16 8.30
CA LEU A 129 -10.73 -7.25 8.81
C LEU A 129 -10.48 -7.16 10.32
N LEU A 130 -10.20 -5.96 10.85
CA LEU A 130 -10.03 -5.74 12.29
C LEU A 130 -11.28 -6.13 13.08
N ARG A 131 -12.48 -5.79 12.57
CA ARG A 131 -13.75 -6.18 13.20
C ARG A 131 -14.04 -7.69 13.11
N LEU A 132 -13.48 -8.36 12.11
CA LEU A 132 -13.60 -9.81 11.91
C LEU A 132 -12.55 -10.63 12.68
N GLY A 133 -11.55 -9.98 13.31
CA GLY A 133 -10.56 -10.65 14.16
C GLY A 133 -9.10 -10.53 13.71
N LEU A 134 -8.79 -9.66 12.73
CA LEU A 134 -7.40 -9.38 12.38
C LEU A 134 -6.66 -8.73 13.56
N LEU A 135 -5.47 -9.24 13.86
CA LEU A 135 -4.59 -8.65 14.87
C LEU A 135 -4.13 -7.25 14.41
N PRO A 136 -4.27 -6.20 15.22
CA PRO A 136 -3.80 -4.86 14.86
C PRO A 136 -2.30 -4.79 14.57
N THR A 137 -1.54 -5.74 15.12
CA THR A 137 -0.09 -5.89 15.02
C THR A 137 0.37 -6.72 13.82
N ASP A 138 -0.55 -7.15 12.94
CA ASP A 138 -0.17 -7.91 11.75
C ASP A 138 0.75 -7.09 10.84
N THR A 139 1.92 -7.67 10.54
CA THR A 139 2.95 -7.05 9.70
C THR A 139 2.62 -7.08 8.22
N CYS A 140 1.75 -8.00 7.79
CA CYS A 140 1.38 -8.21 6.39
C CYS A 140 0.32 -7.21 5.90
N LEU A 141 -0.62 -6.84 6.77
CA LEU A 141 -1.69 -5.87 6.50
C LEU A 141 -1.66 -4.73 7.54
N ALA A 142 -0.54 -4.01 7.57
CA ALA A 142 -0.31 -2.93 8.52
C ALA A 142 -1.16 -1.67 8.19
N ALA A 143 -1.24 -0.73 9.13
CA ALA A 143 -1.94 0.53 8.89
C ALA A 143 -1.26 1.32 7.75
N LEU A 144 -2.07 2.01 6.94
CA LEU A 144 -1.61 2.85 5.83
C LEU A 144 -1.85 4.33 6.15
N ALA A 145 -0.78 5.05 6.49
CA ALA A 145 -0.83 6.48 6.74
C ALA A 145 -0.88 7.26 5.41
N ASN A 146 -1.29 8.53 5.44
CA ASN A 146 -1.28 9.36 4.22
C ASN A 146 0.17 9.69 3.80
N GLU A 147 1.05 9.77 4.80
CA GLU A 147 2.48 10.01 4.67
C GLU A 147 3.18 8.86 3.93
N ASP A 148 2.59 7.66 3.94
CA ASP A 148 3.11 6.47 3.27
C ASP A 148 2.74 6.43 1.77
N LEU A 149 1.96 7.39 1.25
CA LEU A 149 1.47 7.39 -0.14
C LEU A 149 2.50 7.92 -1.14
N TYR A 150 3.74 7.44 -1.02
CA TYR A 150 4.84 7.75 -1.92
C TYR A 150 5.61 6.49 -2.31
N ALA A 151 6.48 6.65 -3.31
CA ALA A 151 7.47 5.65 -3.67
C ALA A 151 8.78 6.37 -3.96
N LYS A 152 9.89 5.84 -3.45
CA LYS A 152 11.22 6.39 -3.71
C LYS A 152 11.53 6.32 -5.19
N ASN A 153 12.06 7.42 -5.75
CA ASN A 153 12.50 7.42 -7.12
C ASN A 153 13.83 6.66 -7.24
N THR A 154 13.77 5.38 -7.61
CA THR A 154 14.98 4.55 -7.75
C THR A 154 15.87 4.98 -8.92
N ARG A 155 15.39 5.85 -9.83
CA ARG A 155 16.20 6.36 -10.95
C ARG A 155 17.25 7.36 -10.50
N ASP A 156 16.95 8.16 -9.48
CA ASP A 156 17.85 9.21 -9.04
C ASP A 156 18.99 8.59 -8.22
N SER A 157 20.17 9.22 -8.33
CA SER A 157 21.32 8.84 -7.51
C SER A 157 21.02 9.18 -6.05
N PRO A 158 21.34 8.29 -5.09
CA PRO A 158 21.13 8.58 -3.68
C PRO A 158 21.88 9.85 -3.31
N LYS A 159 21.20 10.77 -2.63
CA LYS A 159 21.84 11.96 -2.06
C LYS A 159 22.50 11.59 -0.74
N MET A 160 23.57 12.30 -0.40
CA MET A 160 24.22 12.18 0.90
C MET A 160 23.18 12.47 2.01
N GLY A 161 22.95 11.52 2.92
CA GLY A 161 21.93 11.61 3.98
C GLY A 161 20.59 10.91 3.68
N GLU A 162 20.36 10.39 2.48
CA GLU A 162 19.10 9.72 2.07
C GLU A 162 19.00 8.24 2.55
N SER A 163 19.93 7.80 3.39
CA SER A 163 19.98 6.43 3.93
C SER A 163 18.89 6.14 4.98
N GLY A 164 18.28 7.18 5.56
CA GLY A 164 17.21 7.05 6.54
C GLY A 164 15.81 6.88 5.94
N ASP A 165 15.63 7.23 4.67
CA ASP A 165 14.31 7.18 4.01
C ASP A 165 14.03 5.76 3.51
N VAL A 166 13.31 5.00 4.34
CA VAL A 166 12.85 3.63 4.07
C VAL A 166 11.55 3.67 3.28
N ASP A 167 11.45 2.86 2.23
CA ASP A 167 10.19 2.73 1.49
C ASP A 167 9.06 2.25 2.42
N PRO A 168 7.82 2.73 2.21
CA PRO A 168 6.66 2.23 2.93
C PRO A 168 6.55 0.71 2.91
N TRP A 169 6.06 0.13 4.00
CA TRP A 169 6.06 -1.32 4.27
C TRP A 169 5.45 -2.16 3.12
N PHE A 170 4.43 -1.62 2.43
CA PHE A 170 3.70 -2.30 1.37
C PHE A 170 4.50 -2.43 0.07
N TRP A 171 5.68 -1.82 -0.06
CA TRP A 171 6.57 -2.01 -1.21
C TRP A 171 7.43 -3.27 -1.11
N THR A 172 7.74 -3.72 0.12
CA THR A 172 8.69 -4.81 0.38
C THR A 172 8.02 -6.05 0.93
N ARG A 173 6.92 -5.90 1.70
CA ARG A 173 6.36 -7.00 2.50
C ARG A 173 5.33 -7.87 1.79
N THR A 174 4.92 -7.52 0.57
CA THR A 174 3.79 -8.20 -0.07
C THR A 174 4.30 -9.13 -1.15
N THR A 175 4.64 -10.35 -0.74
CA THR A 175 4.66 -11.49 -1.66
C THR A 175 3.21 -11.85 -1.93
N ASP A 176 2.69 -11.40 -3.06
CA ASP A 176 1.38 -11.82 -3.55
C ASP A 176 1.40 -13.36 -3.69
N PRO A 177 0.64 -14.14 -2.90
CA PRO A 177 0.76 -15.60 -2.89
C PRO A 177 0.37 -16.24 -4.22
N LEU A 178 -0.48 -15.56 -5.00
CA LEU A 178 -1.00 -16.07 -6.26
C LEU A 178 -0.15 -15.71 -7.49
N GLY A 179 0.85 -14.82 -7.35
CA GLY A 179 1.76 -14.48 -8.46
C GLY A 179 1.11 -13.95 -9.74
N THR A 180 -0.18 -13.59 -9.71
CA THR A 180 -1.00 -13.34 -10.90
C THR A 180 -0.80 -11.95 -11.50
N ASN A 181 -0.16 -11.02 -10.79
CA ASN A 181 -0.25 -9.61 -11.16
C ASN A 181 0.78 -9.18 -12.22
N ARG A 182 0.34 -8.52 -13.29
CA ARG A 182 1.15 -8.03 -14.43
C ARG A 182 2.10 -6.88 -14.08
N THR A 183 2.02 -6.36 -12.85
CA THR A 183 2.85 -5.27 -12.31
C THR A 183 4.28 -5.68 -11.95
N VAL A 184 4.62 -6.98 -12.06
CA VAL A 184 5.93 -7.54 -11.67
C VAL A 184 7.11 -6.89 -12.38
N ALA A 185 6.97 -6.34 -13.60
CA ALA A 185 8.12 -5.83 -14.34
C ALA A 185 8.77 -4.60 -13.67
N VAL A 186 7.95 -3.64 -13.21
CA VAL A 186 8.45 -2.44 -12.53
C VAL A 186 9.02 -2.80 -11.16
N ASP A 187 8.36 -3.73 -10.45
CA ASP A 187 8.80 -4.18 -9.14
C ASP A 187 10.08 -5.02 -9.23
N ARG A 188 10.25 -5.81 -10.31
CA ARG A 188 11.52 -6.48 -10.63
C ARG A 188 12.63 -5.48 -10.90
N VAL A 189 12.39 -4.45 -11.72
CA VAL A 189 13.41 -3.43 -12.01
C VAL A 189 13.84 -2.69 -10.75
N LYS A 190 12.88 -2.34 -9.88
CA LYS A 190 13.18 -1.77 -8.56
C LYS A 190 14.04 -2.73 -7.75
N TRP A 191 13.63 -4.00 -7.65
CA TRP A 191 14.37 -5.03 -6.93
C TRP A 191 15.81 -5.20 -7.44
N PHE A 192 16.01 -5.29 -8.76
CA PHE A 192 17.36 -5.39 -9.36
C PHE A 192 18.21 -4.17 -9.03
N ARG A 193 17.63 -2.96 -9.05
CA ARG A 193 18.35 -1.73 -8.69
C ARG A 193 18.70 -1.69 -7.21
N ASP A 194 17.77 -2.03 -6.33
CA ASP A 194 17.98 -2.05 -4.89
C ASP A 194 19.03 -3.10 -4.51
N ARG A 195 19.00 -4.27 -5.16
CA ARG A 195 20.04 -5.29 -5.05
C ARG A 195 21.41 -4.77 -5.53
N ALA A 196 21.49 -4.16 -6.70
CA ALA A 196 22.74 -3.59 -7.20
C ALA A 196 23.28 -2.47 -6.30
N LYS A 197 22.40 -1.65 -5.71
CA LYS A 197 22.77 -0.62 -4.72
C LYS A 197 23.35 -1.25 -3.45
N ARG A 198 22.72 -2.32 -2.94
CA ARG A 198 23.24 -3.11 -1.81
C ARG A 198 24.64 -3.65 -2.13
N ASP A 199 24.81 -4.28 -3.29
CA ASP A 199 26.08 -4.90 -3.69
C ASP A 199 27.21 -3.87 -3.75
N ARG A 200 26.93 -2.72 -4.38
CA ARG A 200 27.88 -1.60 -4.45
C ARG A 200 28.21 -1.01 -3.07
N ALA A 201 27.25 -0.96 -2.15
CA ALA A 201 27.51 -0.49 -0.78
C ALA A 201 28.41 -1.46 0.00
N VAL A 202 28.28 -2.77 -0.23
CA VAL A 202 29.18 -3.78 0.34
C VAL A 202 30.59 -3.61 -0.21
N GLU A 203 30.74 -3.49 -1.53
CA GLU A 203 32.04 -3.24 -2.19
C GLU A 203 32.72 -1.97 -1.68
N GLN A 204 31.96 -0.89 -1.48
CA GLN A 204 32.48 0.37 -0.93
C GLN A 204 33.01 0.19 0.48
N LYS A 205 32.30 -0.56 1.34
CA LYS A 205 32.77 -0.85 2.70
C LYS A 205 34.10 -1.61 2.67
N GLU A 206 34.19 -2.67 1.86
CA GLU A 206 35.40 -3.46 1.70
C GLU A 206 36.58 -2.62 1.16
N THR A 207 36.29 -1.75 0.20
CA THR A 207 37.29 -0.83 -0.38
C THR A 207 37.83 0.14 0.68
N VAL A 208 36.95 0.74 1.47
CA VAL A 208 37.31 1.69 2.52
C VAL A 208 38.13 1.01 3.61
N GLU A 209 37.74 -0.19 4.05
CA GLU A 209 38.53 -0.97 5.01
C GLU A 209 39.93 -1.31 4.49
N ALA A 210 40.04 -1.69 3.20
CA ALA A 210 41.32 -1.95 2.55
C ALA A 210 42.17 -0.68 2.38
N GLU A 211 41.56 0.47 2.10
CA GLU A 211 42.23 1.78 2.03
C GLU A 211 42.74 2.24 3.39
N PHE A 212 41.96 2.07 4.47
CA PHE A 212 42.43 2.33 5.83
C PHE A 212 43.66 1.47 6.17
N GLY A 213 43.60 0.17 5.87
CA GLY A 213 44.73 -0.73 6.07
C GLY A 213 45.99 -0.32 5.29
N ARG A 214 45.83 0.10 4.03
CA ARG A 214 46.94 0.61 3.21
C ARG A 214 47.51 1.92 3.74
N THR A 215 46.65 2.83 4.20
CA THR A 215 47.05 4.12 4.79
C THR A 215 47.88 3.92 6.06
N ILE A 216 47.46 3.02 6.97
CA ILE A 216 48.23 2.70 8.19
C ILE A 216 49.61 2.15 7.83
N LYS A 217 49.69 1.22 6.88
CA LYS A 217 50.96 0.64 6.42
C LYS A 217 51.87 1.70 5.82
N SER A 218 51.34 2.57 4.97
CA SER A 218 52.07 3.69 4.36
C SER A 218 52.67 4.61 5.42
N PHE A 219 51.87 5.07 6.40
CA PHE A 219 52.38 5.91 7.48
C PHE A 219 53.40 5.21 8.37
N THR A 220 53.23 3.92 8.63
CA THR A 220 54.23 3.13 9.40
C THR A 220 55.55 3.05 8.64
N GLN A 221 55.49 2.84 7.32
CA GLN A 221 56.68 2.80 6.46
C GLN A 221 57.37 4.17 6.41
N SER A 222 56.62 5.26 6.22
CA SER A 222 57.16 6.62 6.25
C SER A 222 57.80 6.96 7.60
N ALA A 223 57.15 6.60 8.71
CA ALA A 223 57.70 6.81 10.06
C ALA A 223 59.00 6.02 10.28
N THR A 224 59.12 4.82 9.71
CA THR A 224 60.35 4.02 9.78
C THR A 224 61.47 4.67 8.95
N ALA A 225 61.16 5.12 7.74
CA ALA A 225 62.12 5.80 6.87
C ALA A 225 62.63 7.12 7.46
N TRP A 226 61.78 7.86 8.17
CA TRP A 226 62.18 9.10 8.86
C TRP A 226 63.08 8.87 10.08
N LYS A 227 62.98 7.71 10.74
CA LYS A 227 63.89 7.36 11.85
C LYS A 227 65.28 6.92 11.39
N THR A 228 65.41 6.53 10.12
CA THR A 228 66.67 6.09 9.52
C THR A 228 67.45 7.21 8.82
N LEU A 229 66.88 8.41 8.76
CA LEU A 229 67.55 9.65 8.35
C LEU A 229 68.19 10.32 9.57
#